data_AF-A0A7Y7NVP2-F1
#
_entry.id   AF-A0A7Y7NVP2-F1
#
_cell.length_a   1.000
_cell.length_b   1.000
_cell.length_c   1.000
_cell.angle_alpha   90.00
_cell.angle_beta   90.00
_cell.angle_gamma   90.00
#
_symmetry.space_group_name_H-M   'P 1'
#
loop_
_entity.id
_entity.type
_entity.pdbx_description
1 polymer ?
#
loop_
_entity_poly.entity_id
_entity_poly.type
_entity_poly.pdbx_seq_one_letter_code
_entity_poly.pdbx_strand_id
1 'polypeptide(L)'
;MKIKKIGFLFFCFFLFSMSLIAQQQKIEWIKKGAVLTYDVKYQETNYQFIIRIINLKPDVSFSWEMTEPQNSKGKVNMSKEALATALKQNNFFKSGELFLTDMTTVWVSKKVFSSLKKAKPILIDLLNEEANLKFVKLDKKTFLIDGVKTKNIEVIYAETDLNQKYWILDSPDFPIILKMDLGWSIDLKSVET
;
A
#
# COMPACT_ATOMS: atom_id res chain seq x y z
N MET A 1 -9.32 -57.95 47.82
CA MET A 1 -9.81 -56.67 47.27
C MET A 1 -9.10 -56.41 45.94
N LYS A 2 -9.86 -56.34 44.83
CA LYS A 2 -9.36 -56.09 43.46
C LYS A 2 -9.11 -54.59 43.27
N ILE A 3 -7.95 -54.17 42.74
CA ILE A 3 -7.83 -53.03 41.83
C ILE A 3 -6.72 -53.35 40.79
N LYS A 4 -7.11 -53.38 39.52
CA LYS A 4 -6.27 -53.40 38.32
C LYS A 4 -5.72 -51.99 38.04
N LYS A 5 -4.72 -51.92 37.14
CA LYS A 5 -4.46 -50.90 36.09
C LYS A 5 -3.08 -50.24 36.23
N ILE A 6 -2.38 -49.80 35.19
CA ILE A 6 -2.42 -49.92 33.72
C ILE A 6 -1.04 -49.36 33.29
N GLY A 7 -0.42 -49.91 32.24
CA GLY A 7 0.88 -49.50 31.76
C GLY A 7 0.95 -48.03 31.35
N PHE A 8 2.10 -47.41 31.62
CA PHE A 8 2.42 -46.06 31.17
C PHE A 8 3.38 -46.17 29.98
N LEU A 9 2.83 -46.08 28.77
CA LEU A 9 3.59 -46.04 27.52
C LEU A 9 3.96 -44.57 27.26
N PHE A 10 5.24 -44.22 27.39
CA PHE A 10 5.75 -42.88 27.14
C PHE A 10 5.91 -42.68 25.62
N PHE A 11 4.90 -42.11 24.96
CA PHE A 11 4.96 -41.75 23.54
C PHE A 11 5.38 -40.27 23.43
N CYS A 12 6.68 -40.03 23.20
CA CYS A 12 7.21 -38.69 22.94
C CYS A 12 6.70 -38.18 21.58
N PHE A 13 5.65 -37.36 21.59
CA PHE A 13 5.26 -36.54 20.44
C PHE A 13 6.32 -35.46 20.19
N PHE A 14 7.16 -35.68 19.18
CA PHE A 14 7.98 -34.63 18.56
C PHE A 14 7.04 -33.69 17.80
N LEU A 15 6.62 -32.60 18.44
CA LEU A 15 5.91 -31.52 17.78
C LEU A 15 6.92 -30.71 16.97
N PHE A 16 7.03 -31.03 15.67
CA PHE A 16 7.61 -30.14 14.68
C PHE A 16 6.73 -28.89 14.59
N SER A 17 7.08 -27.83 15.31
CA SER A 17 6.58 -26.49 15.03
C SER A 17 7.22 -26.04 13.72
N MET A 18 6.64 -26.40 12.58
CA MET A 18 6.95 -25.72 11.33
C MET A 18 6.45 -24.28 11.48
N SER A 19 7.34 -23.38 11.86
CA SER A 19 7.14 -21.96 11.67
C SER A 19 6.94 -21.74 10.17
N LEU A 20 5.70 -21.52 9.75
CA LEU A 20 5.38 -20.96 8.45
C LEU A 20 6.05 -19.60 8.35
N ILE A 21 7.28 -19.57 7.85
CA ILE A 21 7.89 -18.33 7.38
C ILE A 21 7.08 -17.96 6.15
N ALA A 22 6.18 -17.00 6.30
CA ALA A 22 5.50 -16.39 5.17
C ALA A 22 6.58 -15.87 4.21
N GLN A 23 6.64 -16.42 3.00
CA GLN A 23 7.57 -15.98 1.98
C GLN A 23 7.18 -14.57 1.57
N GLN A 24 7.95 -13.57 2.02
CA GLN A 24 7.71 -12.18 1.66
C GLN A 24 7.75 -12.02 0.14
N GLN A 25 6.71 -11.42 -0.43
CA GLN A 25 6.62 -11.17 -1.87
C GLN A 25 7.82 -10.33 -2.34
N LYS A 26 8.58 -10.85 -3.31
CA LYS A 26 9.68 -10.10 -3.94
C LYS A 26 9.09 -9.03 -4.88
N ILE A 27 9.42 -7.76 -4.64
CA ILE A 27 8.96 -6.62 -5.43
C ILE A 27 10.13 -6.10 -6.28
N GLU A 28 10.18 -6.47 -7.56
CA GLU A 28 11.23 -6.01 -8.50
C GLU A 28 10.75 -4.92 -9.48
N TRP A 29 9.43 -4.77 -9.61
CA TRP A 29 8.79 -3.83 -10.54
C TRP A 29 8.67 -2.41 -9.98
N ILE A 30 8.91 -2.20 -8.69
CA ILE A 30 9.06 -0.86 -8.10
C ILE A 30 10.55 -0.52 -8.07
N LYS A 31 11.02 0.17 -9.09
CA LYS A 31 12.42 0.62 -9.22
C LYS A 31 12.48 1.99 -9.88
N LYS A 32 13.65 2.63 -9.79
CA LYS A 32 13.92 3.87 -10.51
C LYS A 32 13.66 3.67 -12.01
N GLY A 33 12.96 4.61 -12.64
CA GLY A 33 12.57 4.57 -14.04
C GLY A 33 11.22 3.90 -14.30
N ALA A 34 10.70 3.11 -13.35
CA ALA A 34 9.41 2.46 -13.54
C ALA A 34 8.27 3.50 -13.64
N VAL A 35 7.31 3.19 -14.49
CA VAL A 35 6.13 4.00 -14.80
C VAL A 35 4.90 3.26 -14.27
N LEU A 36 4.12 3.91 -13.42
CA LEU A 36 2.90 3.36 -12.85
C LEU A 36 1.71 4.14 -13.41
N THR A 37 0.80 3.44 -14.08
CA THR A 37 -0.39 4.04 -14.68
C THR A 37 -1.62 3.65 -13.88
N TYR A 38 -2.28 4.65 -13.29
CA TYR A 38 -3.52 4.50 -12.56
C TYR A 38 -4.68 5.02 -13.41
N ASP A 39 -5.81 4.31 -13.38
CA ASP A 39 -7.07 4.88 -13.84
C ASP A 39 -7.72 5.65 -12.69
N VAL A 40 -8.11 6.89 -12.95
CA VAL A 40 -8.91 7.71 -12.05
C VAL A 40 -10.32 7.83 -12.60
N LYS A 41 -11.32 7.54 -11.75
CA LYS A 41 -12.73 7.68 -12.09
C LYS A 41 -13.43 8.55 -11.07
N TYR A 42 -13.95 9.69 -11.52
CA TYR A 42 -14.71 10.63 -10.70
C TYR A 42 -15.93 11.11 -11.49
N GLN A 43 -17.11 10.66 -11.09
CA GLN A 43 -18.36 10.94 -11.79
C GLN A 43 -18.25 10.56 -13.29
N GLU A 44 -18.51 11.49 -14.20
CA GLU A 44 -18.40 11.29 -15.65
C GLU A 44 -16.99 11.51 -16.19
N THR A 45 -16.06 11.95 -15.34
CA THR A 45 -14.67 12.23 -15.72
C THR A 45 -13.79 11.01 -15.44
N ASN A 46 -13.09 10.56 -16.48
CA ASN A 46 -12.07 9.53 -16.38
C ASN A 46 -10.78 10.05 -17.00
N TYR A 47 -9.66 9.81 -16.33
CA TYR A 47 -8.33 10.14 -16.83
C TYR A 47 -7.32 9.17 -16.24
N GLN A 48 -6.13 9.12 -16.83
CA GLN A 48 -5.02 8.38 -16.27
C GLN A 48 -4.18 9.30 -15.41
N PHE A 49 -3.76 8.80 -14.25
CA PHE A 49 -2.72 9.40 -13.43
C PHE A 49 -1.47 8.54 -13.57
N ILE A 50 -0.47 9.09 -14.24
CA ILE A 50 0.75 8.39 -14.64
C ILE A 50 1.91 8.91 -13.80
N ILE A 51 2.60 8.01 -13.12
CA ILE A 51 3.73 8.30 -12.23
C ILE A 51 5.00 7.74 -12.85
N ARG A 52 6.10 8.50 -12.86
CA ARG A 52 7.44 7.99 -13.20
C ARG A 52 8.36 8.12 -12.00
N ILE A 53 8.86 6.99 -11.51
CA ILE A 53 9.70 6.93 -10.32
C ILE A 53 11.08 7.50 -10.63
N ILE A 54 11.46 8.58 -9.93
CA ILE A 54 12.76 9.24 -10.07
C ILE A 54 13.74 8.70 -9.01
N ASN A 55 13.28 8.59 -7.76
CA ASN A 55 14.07 8.06 -6.65
C ASN A 55 13.18 7.32 -5.64
N LEU A 56 13.75 6.35 -4.94
CA LEU A 56 13.05 5.55 -3.92
C LEU A 56 13.68 5.61 -2.53
N LYS A 57 14.97 5.96 -2.41
CA LYS A 57 15.71 6.05 -1.14
C LYS A 57 16.80 7.13 -1.23
N PRO A 58 17.12 7.85 -0.13
CA PRO A 58 16.43 7.83 1.16
C PRO A 58 15.04 8.49 1.10
N ASP A 59 14.86 9.42 0.17
CA ASP A 59 13.60 10.08 -0.16
C ASP A 59 12.92 9.36 -1.34
N VAL A 60 11.61 9.54 -1.46
CA VAL A 60 10.86 9.10 -2.64
C VAL A 60 10.55 10.32 -3.48
N SER A 61 10.91 10.29 -4.76
CA SER A 61 10.49 11.32 -5.71
C SER A 61 9.98 10.71 -7.00
N PHE A 62 9.01 11.39 -7.59
CA PHE A 62 8.43 10.99 -8.86
C PHE A 62 7.91 12.21 -9.62
N SER A 63 7.94 12.14 -10.95
CA SER A 63 7.14 13.02 -11.78
C SER A 63 5.77 12.38 -12.03
N TRP A 64 4.77 13.20 -12.28
CA TRP A 64 3.45 12.71 -12.62
C TRP A 64 2.80 13.55 -13.72
N GLU A 65 1.88 12.93 -14.44
CA GLU A 65 1.01 13.59 -15.43
C GLU A 65 -0.40 13.01 -15.33
N MET A 66 -1.40 13.85 -15.59
CA MET A 66 -2.79 13.45 -15.75
C MET A 66 -3.23 13.74 -17.17
N THR A 67 -3.86 12.76 -17.82
CA THR A 67 -4.35 12.91 -19.19
C THR A 67 -5.55 13.87 -19.24
N GLU A 68 -6.09 14.09 -20.45
CA GLU A 68 -7.36 14.77 -20.62
C GLU A 68 -8.45 14.18 -19.70
N PRO A 69 -9.34 15.02 -19.14
CA PRO A 69 -9.42 16.48 -19.32
C PRO A 69 -8.51 17.28 -18.36
N GLN A 70 -7.84 16.64 -17.41
CA GLN A 70 -7.08 17.32 -16.35
C GLN A 70 -5.83 18.04 -16.89
N ASN A 71 -5.12 17.40 -17.85
CA ASN A 71 -3.97 17.97 -18.54
C ASN A 71 -2.95 18.66 -17.62
N SER A 72 -2.69 18.05 -16.47
CA SER A 72 -1.83 18.59 -15.43
C SER A 72 -0.60 17.70 -15.24
N LYS A 73 0.49 18.29 -14.77
CA LYS A 73 1.73 17.56 -14.52
C LYS A 73 2.55 18.22 -13.44
N GLY A 74 3.40 17.44 -12.82
CA GLY A 74 4.23 17.95 -11.75
C GLY A 74 5.27 16.96 -11.27
N LYS A 75 5.85 17.30 -10.12
CA LYS A 75 6.84 16.48 -9.43
C LYS A 75 6.54 16.49 -7.94
N VAL A 76 6.69 15.34 -7.31
CA VAL A 76 6.57 15.20 -5.87
C VAL A 76 7.90 14.71 -5.32
N ASN A 77 8.33 15.30 -4.20
CA ASN A 77 9.43 14.83 -3.39
C ASN A 77 8.91 14.62 -1.97
N MET A 78 8.90 13.39 -1.49
CA MET A 78 8.59 13.02 -0.11
C MET A 78 9.89 12.76 0.65
N SER A 79 10.12 13.49 1.73
CA SER A 79 11.32 13.30 2.54
C SER A 79 11.30 11.94 3.26
N LYS A 80 12.49 11.46 3.64
CA LYS A 80 12.67 10.30 4.50
C LYS A 80 11.83 10.37 5.78
N GLU A 81 11.72 11.54 6.39
CA GLU A 81 10.94 11.77 7.62
C GLU A 81 9.45 11.59 7.36
N ALA A 82 8.93 12.17 6.28
CA ALA A 82 7.54 11.97 5.86
C ALA A 82 7.25 10.47 5.64
N LEU A 83 8.09 9.79 4.88
CA LEU A 83 7.96 8.35 4.62
C LEU A 83 8.09 7.49 5.88
N ALA A 84 8.80 7.96 6.90
CA ALA A 84 8.95 7.22 8.15
C ALA A 84 7.73 7.39 9.07
N THR A 85 7.29 8.63 9.28
CA THR A 85 6.44 8.97 10.43
C THR A 85 5.16 9.72 10.12
N ALA A 86 4.96 10.23 8.90
CA ALA A 86 3.80 11.05 8.58
C ALA A 86 2.48 10.33 8.87
N LEU A 87 1.52 11.07 9.41
CA LEU A 87 0.12 10.65 9.54
C LEU A 87 -0.79 11.43 8.59
N LYS A 88 -0.26 12.47 7.95
CA LYS A 88 -0.98 13.29 6.97
C LYS A 88 -0.80 12.72 5.58
N GLN A 89 -1.87 12.69 4.80
CA GLN A 89 -1.87 12.27 3.42
C GLN A 89 -2.48 13.32 2.51
N ASN A 90 -1.82 13.61 1.39
CA ASN A 90 -2.31 14.47 0.32
C ASN A 90 -2.51 13.65 -0.97
N ASN A 91 -3.76 13.40 -1.34
CA ASN A 91 -4.11 12.72 -2.59
C ASN A 91 -4.63 13.69 -3.68
N PHE A 92 -4.44 15.00 -3.48
CA PHE A 92 -4.81 16.04 -4.43
C PHE A 92 -3.57 16.64 -5.08
N PHE A 93 -3.54 16.63 -6.41
CA PHE A 93 -2.41 17.08 -7.20
C PHE A 93 -2.76 18.37 -7.93
N LYS A 94 -1.82 19.32 -7.90
CA LYS A 94 -1.87 20.55 -8.67
C LYS A 94 -0.56 20.68 -9.43
N SER A 95 -0.61 21.19 -10.66
CA SER A 95 0.57 21.36 -11.49
C SER A 95 1.70 22.08 -10.75
N GLY A 96 2.93 21.63 -10.97
CA GLY A 96 4.12 22.18 -10.33
C GLY A 96 4.87 21.17 -9.45
N GLU A 97 5.78 21.68 -8.63
CA GLU A 97 6.56 20.87 -7.71
C GLU A 97 5.99 20.93 -6.30
N LEU A 98 5.95 19.76 -5.64
CA LEU A 98 5.47 19.61 -4.29
C LEU A 98 6.53 18.91 -3.43
N PHE A 99 6.89 19.55 -2.32
CA PHE A 99 7.83 19.02 -1.34
C PHE A 99 7.07 18.67 -0.07
N LEU A 100 7.07 17.39 0.27
CA LEU A 100 6.31 16.83 1.38
C LEU A 100 7.28 16.37 2.46
N THR A 101 7.40 17.15 3.53
CA THR A 101 8.33 16.88 4.65
C THR A 101 7.64 16.22 5.85
N ASP A 102 6.32 16.36 5.96
CA ASP A 102 5.51 15.87 7.08
C ASP A 102 4.25 15.09 6.65
N MET A 103 4.05 14.92 5.34
CA MET A 103 2.90 14.23 4.75
C MET A 103 3.33 13.29 3.63
N THR A 104 2.51 12.28 3.33
CA THR A 104 2.73 11.39 2.18
C THR A 104 1.60 11.51 1.15
N THR A 105 1.69 10.72 0.09
CA THR A 105 0.67 10.67 -0.96
C THR A 105 0.44 9.21 -1.38
N VAL A 106 0.65 8.86 -2.65
CA VAL A 106 0.62 7.52 -3.27
C VAL A 106 1.34 6.43 -2.43
N TRP A 107 2.29 6.81 -1.57
CA TRP A 107 2.86 5.94 -0.54
C TRP A 107 2.26 6.26 0.83
N VAL A 108 1.98 5.25 1.66
CA VAL A 108 1.76 5.48 3.10
C VAL A 108 3.08 5.50 3.85
N SER A 109 3.13 6.15 5.01
CA SER A 109 4.34 6.10 5.84
C SER A 109 4.54 4.72 6.47
N LYS A 110 5.78 4.41 6.85
CA LYS A 110 6.13 3.18 7.58
C LYS A 110 5.38 3.07 8.91
N LYS A 111 5.10 4.20 9.57
CA LYS A 111 4.31 4.24 10.80
C LYS A 111 2.87 3.77 10.55
N VAL A 112 2.21 4.30 9.51
CA VAL A 112 0.87 3.86 9.12
C VAL A 112 0.88 2.38 8.73
N PHE A 113 1.78 1.97 7.83
CA PHE A 113 1.92 0.58 7.41
C PHE A 113 2.14 -0.37 8.60
N SER A 114 3.05 -0.04 9.51
CA SER A 114 3.31 -0.88 10.69
C SER A 114 2.12 -0.97 11.63
N SER A 115 1.29 0.08 11.74
CA SER A 115 0.08 0.04 12.55
C SER A 115 -0.93 -0.94 11.95
N LEU A 116 -1.14 -0.86 10.64
CA LEU A 116 -2.02 -1.76 9.90
C LEU A 116 -1.56 -3.22 9.97
N LYS A 117 -0.26 -3.50 9.80
CA LYS A 117 0.30 -4.87 9.96
C LYS A 117 0.08 -5.44 11.36
N LYS A 118 -0.03 -4.59 12.38
CA LYS A 118 -0.31 -4.98 13.77
C LYS A 118 -1.81 -4.98 14.08
N ALA A 119 -2.66 -4.79 13.08
CA ALA A 119 -4.11 -4.60 13.21
C ALA A 119 -4.48 -3.53 14.24
N LYS A 120 -3.66 -2.49 14.40
CA LYS A 120 -3.91 -1.35 15.28
C LYS A 120 -4.51 -0.21 14.45
N PRO A 121 -5.74 0.25 14.77
CA PRO A 121 -6.28 1.47 14.17
C PRO A 121 -5.32 2.65 14.38
N ILE A 122 -5.28 3.55 13.40
CA ILE A 122 -4.42 4.74 13.45
C ILE A 122 -5.17 5.94 12.91
N LEU A 123 -5.09 7.06 13.63
CA LEU A 123 -5.63 8.34 13.18
C LEU A 123 -4.72 8.92 12.10
N ILE A 124 -5.31 9.26 10.95
CA ILE A 124 -4.64 9.91 9.83
C ILE A 124 -5.34 11.23 9.49
N ASP A 125 -4.59 12.21 8.98
CA ASP A 125 -5.11 13.50 8.48
C ASP A 125 -5.21 13.44 6.95
N LEU A 126 -6.44 13.58 6.42
CA LEU A 126 -6.79 13.54 5.01
C LEU A 126 -6.96 14.95 4.42
N LEU A 127 -6.09 15.88 4.81
CA LEU A 127 -6.16 17.32 4.51
C LEU A 127 -7.32 18.03 5.23
N ASN A 128 -7.17 18.16 6.55
CA ASN A 128 -8.09 18.83 7.47
C ASN A 128 -9.34 18.01 7.80
N GLU A 129 -9.31 16.71 7.51
CA GLU A 129 -10.31 15.76 7.97
C GLU A 129 -9.58 14.56 8.59
N GLU A 130 -9.78 14.33 9.88
CA GLU A 130 -9.17 13.21 10.58
C GLU A 130 -10.03 11.95 10.44
N ALA A 131 -9.39 10.81 10.25
CA ALA A 131 -10.09 9.53 10.11
C ALA A 131 -9.29 8.38 10.74
N ASN A 132 -9.99 7.43 11.36
CA ASN A 132 -9.37 6.21 11.88
C ASN A 132 -9.23 5.17 10.79
N LEU A 133 -8.01 5.02 10.26
CA LEU A 133 -7.69 3.94 9.32
C LEU A 133 -7.44 2.64 10.09
N LYS A 134 -8.17 1.58 9.73
CA LYS A 134 -8.03 0.24 10.34
C LYS A 134 -7.75 -0.82 9.29
N PHE A 135 -6.95 -1.80 9.69
CA PHE A 135 -6.81 -3.05 8.95
C PHE A 135 -8.16 -3.78 8.92
N VAL A 136 -8.52 -4.33 7.76
CA VAL A 136 -9.72 -5.15 7.61
C VAL A 136 -9.35 -6.58 7.23
N LYS A 137 -8.55 -6.77 6.17
CA LYS A 137 -8.09 -8.10 5.74
C LYS A 137 -6.84 -8.00 4.86
N LEU A 138 -6.23 -9.16 4.59
CA LEU A 138 -5.35 -9.31 3.44
C LEU A 138 -6.20 -9.56 2.19
N ASP A 139 -5.78 -8.98 1.08
CA ASP A 139 -6.44 -9.12 -0.22
C ASP A 139 -5.37 -9.32 -1.31
N LYS A 140 -5.81 -9.60 -2.53
CA LYS A 140 -4.95 -9.82 -3.69
C LYS A 140 -5.37 -8.96 -4.86
N LYS A 141 -4.40 -8.35 -5.52
CA LYS A 141 -4.61 -7.55 -6.74
C LYS A 141 -4.00 -8.21 -7.97
N THR A 142 -4.53 -7.80 -9.11
CA THR A 142 -4.08 -8.21 -10.43
C THR A 142 -3.99 -6.97 -11.30
N PHE A 143 -2.85 -6.79 -11.96
CA PHE A 143 -2.58 -5.69 -12.90
C PHE A 143 -1.48 -6.14 -13.88
N LEU A 144 -1.15 -5.29 -14.85
CA LEU A 144 -0.11 -5.58 -15.84
C LEU A 144 1.26 -5.14 -15.33
N ILE A 145 2.28 -5.97 -15.53
CA ILE A 145 3.69 -5.60 -15.37
C ILE A 145 4.37 -5.93 -16.69
N ASP A 146 4.92 -4.93 -17.38
CA ASP A 146 5.52 -5.06 -18.71
C ASP A 146 4.61 -5.77 -19.71
N GLY A 147 3.32 -5.41 -19.68
CA GLY A 147 2.26 -6.02 -20.50
C GLY A 147 1.81 -7.41 -20.06
N VAL A 148 2.48 -8.04 -19.08
CA VAL A 148 2.14 -9.37 -18.57
C VAL A 148 1.19 -9.26 -17.39
N LYS A 149 0.05 -9.97 -17.48
CA LYS A 149 -0.95 -10.02 -16.41
C LYS A 149 -0.39 -10.73 -15.18
N THR A 150 -0.03 -9.95 -14.17
CA THR A 150 0.49 -10.44 -12.90
C THR A 150 -0.64 -10.53 -11.89
N LYS A 151 -0.83 -11.73 -11.31
CA LYS A 151 -1.91 -12.04 -10.37
C LYS A 151 -1.35 -12.19 -8.95
N ASN A 152 -2.27 -12.17 -7.98
CA ASN A 152 -1.99 -12.49 -6.58
C ASN A 152 -0.99 -11.56 -5.88
N ILE A 153 -0.96 -10.28 -6.28
CA ILE A 153 -0.15 -9.28 -5.59
C ILE A 153 -0.79 -8.99 -4.23
N GLU A 154 -0.07 -9.30 -3.16
CA GLU A 154 -0.57 -9.20 -1.79
C GLU A 154 -0.69 -7.74 -1.36
N VAL A 155 -1.86 -7.41 -0.80
CA VAL A 155 -2.16 -6.07 -0.31
C VAL A 155 -2.83 -6.15 1.05
N ILE A 156 -2.60 -5.12 1.86
CA ILE A 156 -3.41 -4.80 3.01
C ILE A 156 -4.65 -4.07 2.52
N TYR A 157 -5.82 -4.62 2.81
CA TYR A 157 -7.08 -3.90 2.69
C TYR A 157 -7.39 -3.18 4.01
N ALA A 158 -7.50 -1.86 3.93
CA ALA A 158 -7.78 -0.99 5.06
C ALA A 158 -8.94 -0.04 4.75
N GLU A 159 -9.68 0.34 5.77
CA GLU A 159 -10.83 1.24 5.67
C GLU A 159 -10.77 2.31 6.75
N THR A 160 -11.27 3.50 6.44
CA THR A 160 -11.50 4.55 7.44
C THR A 160 -12.90 4.44 8.03
N ASP A 161 -13.13 5.09 9.18
CA ASP A 161 -14.46 5.35 9.73
C ASP A 161 -15.32 6.29 8.86
N LEU A 162 -14.70 6.96 7.88
CA LEU A 162 -15.38 7.73 6.81
C LEU A 162 -15.69 6.87 5.56
N ASN A 163 -15.57 5.54 5.66
CA ASN A 163 -15.83 4.58 4.58
C ASN A 163 -14.94 4.74 3.34
N GLN A 164 -13.77 5.37 3.49
CA GLN A 164 -12.73 5.40 2.47
C GLN A 164 -11.91 4.11 2.52
N LYS A 165 -11.53 3.56 1.38
CA LYS A 165 -10.91 2.24 1.29
C LYS A 165 -9.57 2.31 0.58
N TYR A 166 -8.62 1.52 1.08
CA TYR A 166 -7.24 1.50 0.63
C TYR A 166 -6.80 0.07 0.39
N TRP A 167 -6.09 -0.16 -0.72
CA TRP A 167 -5.35 -1.39 -0.99
C TRP A 167 -3.88 -1.05 -1.10
N ILE A 168 -3.16 -1.24 0.01
CA ILE A 168 -1.76 -0.89 0.16
C ILE A 168 -0.93 -2.15 -0.11
N LEU A 169 0.08 -2.06 -0.97
CA LEU A 169 1.01 -3.16 -1.22
C LEU A 169 1.59 -3.68 0.11
N ASP A 170 1.52 -4.99 0.33
CA ASP A 170 2.08 -5.61 1.54
C ASP A 170 3.62 -5.71 1.43
N SER A 171 4.27 -4.56 1.42
CA SER A 171 5.72 -4.41 1.32
C SER A 171 6.21 -3.32 2.28
N PRO A 172 7.00 -3.66 3.31
CA PRO A 172 7.53 -2.68 4.25
C PRO A 172 8.54 -1.70 3.61
N ASP A 173 9.17 -2.10 2.50
CA ASP A 173 10.06 -1.24 1.73
C ASP A 173 9.31 -0.25 0.85
N PHE A 174 8.16 -0.67 0.32
CA PHE A 174 7.38 0.09 -0.65
C PHE A 174 5.87 -0.02 -0.35
N PRO A 175 5.38 0.60 0.74
CA PRO A 175 3.96 0.55 1.09
C PRO A 175 3.15 1.52 0.21
N ILE A 176 3.21 1.29 -1.11
CA ILE A 176 2.51 2.06 -2.13
C ILE A 176 1.04 1.65 -2.18
N ILE A 177 0.17 2.61 -2.44
CA ILE A 177 -1.26 2.37 -2.60
C ILE A 177 -1.52 1.95 -4.05
N LEU A 178 -2.09 0.76 -4.23
CA LEU A 178 -2.45 0.23 -5.53
C LEU A 178 -3.87 0.62 -5.93
N LYS A 179 -4.75 0.83 -4.94
CA LYS A 179 -6.11 1.29 -5.18
C LYS A 179 -6.63 2.13 -4.02
N MET A 180 -7.42 3.15 -4.32
CA MET A 180 -8.26 3.87 -3.37
C MET A 180 -9.71 3.93 -3.86
N ASP A 181 -10.63 3.95 -2.91
CA ASP A 181 -12.04 4.31 -3.09
C ASP A 181 -12.39 5.36 -2.03
N LEU A 182 -12.48 6.61 -2.47
CA LEU A 182 -12.70 7.80 -1.63
C LEU A 182 -14.07 8.45 -1.91
N GLY A 183 -15.04 7.66 -2.43
CA GLY A 183 -16.20 8.19 -3.16
C GLY A 183 -15.92 8.41 -4.66
N TRP A 184 -14.66 8.23 -5.03
CA TRP A 184 -14.12 8.18 -6.39
C TRP A 184 -12.93 7.21 -6.37
N SER A 185 -12.56 6.64 -7.52
CA SER A 185 -11.58 5.55 -7.53
C SER A 185 -10.28 5.95 -8.20
N ILE A 186 -9.16 5.53 -7.60
CA ILE A 186 -7.83 5.48 -8.20
C ILE A 186 -7.41 4.02 -8.20
N ASP A 187 -7.02 3.46 -9.34
CA ASP A 187 -6.77 2.02 -9.46
C ASP A 187 -5.61 1.73 -10.41
N LEU A 188 -4.53 1.15 -9.89
CA LEU A 188 -3.35 0.79 -10.67
C LEU A 188 -3.70 -0.22 -11.76
N LYS A 189 -3.35 0.09 -13.01
CA LYS A 189 -3.62 -0.76 -14.17
C LYS A 189 -2.37 -1.40 -14.74
N SER A 190 -1.29 -0.64 -14.86
CA SER A 190 -0.03 -1.14 -15.38
C SER A 190 1.18 -0.57 -14.65
N VAL A 191 2.26 -1.35 -14.71
CA VAL A 191 3.61 -0.92 -14.41
C VAL A 191 4.48 -1.25 -15.62
N GLU A 192 5.21 -0.28 -16.13
CA GLU A 192 6.29 -0.47 -17.09
C GLU A 192 7.64 -0.28 -16.39
N THR A 193 8.60 -1.19 -16.59
CA THR A 193 9.83 -1.26 -15.78
C THR A 193 11.13 -1.06 -16.55
#